data_AF-A0A3C0Y5C2-F1
#
_entry.id   AF-A0A3C0Y5C2-F1
#
_cell.length_a   1.000
_cell.length_b   1.000
_cell.length_c   1.000
_cell.angle_alpha   90.00
_cell.angle_beta   90.00
_cell.angle_gamma   90.00
#
_symmetry.space_group_name_H-M   'P 1'
#
loop_
_entity.id
_entity.type
_entity.pdbx_description
1 polymer ?
#
loop_
_entity_poly.entity_id
_entity_poly.type
_entity_poly.pdbx_seq_one_letter_code
_entity_poly.pdbx_strand_id
1 'polypeptide(L)'
;METKTIQLNPRSKNITEGKSRAPNRSMYYAMGYEAEDFKKPMIGVANGHSTITPCNSGLQKLADAAIAAIEEAGGNAQVFGTPTISDGMSMGTEGMKYSLVSREVISDCIETCVQGQWMDGVLVIGGCDKNMPGGLMGMLRANVPAIYVYGGTILPGHYKGQDLNIVSVFEAVGENAAGRMSDEDMLQIERRAVPGPGSCGGMYTANT
;
A
#
# COMPACT_ATOMS: atom_id res chain seq x y z
N MET A 1 20.54 36.82 -2.10
CA MET A 1 19.92 35.71 -2.86
C MET A 1 18.42 35.90 -2.75
N GLU A 2 17.72 36.17 -3.85
CA GLU A 2 16.25 36.19 -3.83
C GLU A 2 15.75 34.79 -3.50
N THR A 3 15.06 34.65 -2.36
CA THR A 3 14.29 33.47 -2.03
C THR A 3 13.12 33.39 -3.00
N LYS A 4 13.26 32.59 -4.06
CA LYS A 4 12.14 32.24 -4.93
C LYS A 4 11.10 31.50 -4.09
N THR A 5 9.93 32.10 -3.89
CA THR A 5 8.79 31.42 -3.27
C THR A 5 8.42 30.22 -4.14
N ILE A 6 8.54 29.01 -3.59
CA ILE A 6 8.19 27.77 -4.28
C ILE A 6 6.65 27.69 -4.30
N GLN A 7 6.06 27.63 -5.49
CA GLN A 7 4.64 27.31 -5.63
C GLN A 7 4.43 25.83 -5.26
N LEU A 8 3.64 25.57 -4.23
CA LEU A 8 3.43 24.22 -3.69
C LEU A 8 2.40 23.41 -4.49
N ASN A 9 1.53 24.06 -5.28
CA ASN A 9 0.47 23.44 -6.09
C ASN A 9 0.71 23.50 -7.62
N PRO A 10 1.90 23.15 -8.15
CA PRO A 10 2.25 23.38 -9.56
C PRO A 10 1.38 22.59 -10.54
N ARG A 11 0.73 21.51 -10.10
CA ARG A 11 -0.12 20.63 -10.92
C ARG A 11 -1.59 20.84 -10.63
N SER A 12 -2.00 20.81 -9.37
CA SER A 12 -3.44 20.88 -9.02
C SER A 12 -4.09 22.20 -9.42
N LYS A 13 -3.31 23.29 -9.53
CA LYS A 13 -3.77 24.56 -10.11
C LYS A 13 -4.46 24.42 -11.48
N ASN A 14 -4.10 23.40 -12.27
CA ASN A 14 -4.72 23.12 -13.57
C ASN A 14 -6.20 22.75 -13.46
N ILE A 15 -6.69 22.37 -12.27
CA ILE A 15 -8.09 22.08 -12.00
C ILE A 15 -8.67 22.91 -10.85
N THR A 16 -7.87 23.68 -10.12
CA THR A 16 -8.35 24.50 -9.00
C THR A 16 -8.32 26.00 -9.29
N GLU A 17 -7.47 26.51 -10.18
CA GLU A 17 -7.29 27.96 -10.39
C GLU A 17 -7.97 28.49 -11.66
N GLY A 18 -8.51 29.71 -11.58
CA GLY A 18 -9.15 30.40 -12.71
C GLY A 18 -10.64 30.12 -12.88
N LYS A 19 -11.32 31.01 -13.60
CA LYS A 19 -12.79 30.97 -13.79
C LYS A 19 -13.24 29.73 -14.57
N SER A 20 -12.46 29.29 -15.57
CA SER A 20 -12.78 28.11 -16.38
C SER A 20 -12.73 26.79 -15.61
N ARG A 21 -12.17 26.78 -14.39
CA ARG A 21 -12.14 25.62 -13.49
C ARG A 21 -13.27 25.60 -12.46
N ALA A 22 -14.28 26.47 -12.59
CA ALA A 22 -15.46 26.43 -11.74
C ALA A 22 -16.17 25.05 -11.72
N PRO A 23 -16.32 24.32 -12.84
CA PRO A 23 -16.91 22.97 -12.83
C PRO A 23 -16.07 21.94 -12.04
N ASN A 24 -14.74 22.06 -12.07
CA ASN A 24 -13.87 21.21 -11.27
C ASN A 24 -14.05 21.51 -9.78
N ARG A 25 -13.98 22.79 -9.39
CA ARG A 25 -14.19 23.22 -7.99
C ARG A 25 -15.58 22.87 -7.45
N SER A 26 -16.63 22.88 -8.27
CA SER A 26 -17.96 22.46 -7.81
C SER A 26 -18.02 21.02 -7.31
N MET A 27 -17.20 20.13 -7.87
CA MET A 27 -17.08 18.75 -7.37
C MET A 27 -16.37 18.72 -6.01
N TYR A 28 -15.34 19.56 -5.82
CA TYR A 28 -14.62 19.68 -4.55
C TYR A 28 -15.48 20.23 -3.40
N TYR A 29 -16.32 21.23 -3.68
CA TYR A 29 -17.25 21.77 -2.66
C TYR A 29 -18.21 20.69 -2.13
N ALA A 30 -18.63 19.74 -2.97
CA ALA A 30 -19.45 18.62 -2.53
C ALA A 30 -18.71 17.65 -1.57
N MET A 31 -17.37 17.70 -1.53
CA MET A 31 -16.53 16.97 -0.60
C MET A 31 -16.12 17.80 0.63
N GLY A 32 -16.63 19.04 0.77
CA GLY A 32 -16.36 19.92 1.91
C GLY A 32 -15.11 20.78 1.79
N TYR A 33 -14.52 20.92 0.60
CA TYR A 33 -13.41 21.86 0.37
C TYR A 33 -13.91 23.30 0.38
N GLU A 34 -13.09 24.22 0.88
CA GLU A 34 -13.35 25.66 0.85
C GLU A 34 -12.45 26.39 -0.15
N ALA A 35 -12.74 27.68 -0.40
CA ALA A 35 -12.01 28.47 -1.39
C ALA A 35 -10.49 28.56 -1.12
N GLU A 36 -10.11 28.58 0.16
CA GLU A 36 -8.73 28.63 0.64
C GLU A 36 -7.96 27.34 0.34
N ASP A 37 -8.64 26.19 0.29
CA ASP A 37 -8.01 24.89 0.08
C ASP A 37 -7.44 24.74 -1.32
N PHE A 38 -7.98 25.46 -2.30
CA PHE A 38 -7.54 25.39 -3.70
C PHE A 38 -6.13 25.94 -3.95
N LYS A 39 -5.55 26.65 -2.97
CA LYS A 39 -4.18 27.14 -2.99
C LYS A 39 -3.19 26.16 -2.34
N LYS A 40 -3.68 25.16 -1.60
CA LYS A 40 -2.88 24.13 -0.95
C LYS A 40 -2.50 23.03 -1.96
N PRO A 41 -1.37 22.33 -1.77
CA PRO A 41 -1.05 21.16 -2.59
C PRO A 41 -2.08 20.03 -2.40
N MET A 42 -2.43 19.35 -3.48
CA MET A 42 -3.26 18.13 -3.45
C MET A 42 -2.35 16.90 -3.39
N ILE A 43 -2.35 16.17 -2.27
CA ILE A 43 -1.48 15.03 -2.04
C ILE A 43 -2.30 13.74 -2.07
N GLY A 44 -1.97 12.87 -3.01
CA GLY A 44 -2.57 11.53 -3.09
C GLY A 44 -2.08 10.63 -1.96
N VAL A 45 -2.98 9.83 -1.38
CA VAL A 45 -2.64 8.74 -0.47
C VAL A 45 -3.13 7.43 -1.11
N ALA A 46 -2.20 6.73 -1.76
CA ALA A 46 -2.45 5.41 -2.35
C ALA A 46 -2.46 4.36 -1.23
N ASN A 47 -3.65 4.06 -0.73
CA ASN A 47 -3.89 3.18 0.40
C ASN A 47 -3.96 1.71 -0.05
N GLY A 48 -2.94 0.94 0.28
CA GLY A 48 -2.89 -0.50 0.05
C GLY A 48 -3.62 -1.35 1.10
N HIS A 49 -4.36 -0.76 2.05
CA HIS A 49 -5.12 -1.53 3.04
C HIS A 49 -6.09 -2.50 2.37
N SER A 50 -6.08 -3.75 2.83
CA SER A 50 -7.01 -4.77 2.37
C SER A 50 -7.19 -5.86 3.42
N THR A 51 -8.39 -6.43 3.49
CA THR A 51 -8.72 -7.52 4.41
C THR A 51 -8.43 -8.91 3.84
N ILE A 52 -7.89 -9.00 2.61
CA ILE A 52 -7.67 -10.29 1.93
C ILE A 52 -6.32 -10.93 2.25
N THR A 53 -5.44 -10.24 2.99
CA THR A 53 -4.11 -10.74 3.35
C THR A 53 -3.60 -10.10 4.65
N PRO A 54 -2.90 -10.86 5.51
CA PRO A 54 -2.25 -10.30 6.69
C PRO A 54 -1.22 -9.21 6.35
N CYS A 55 -0.61 -9.27 5.16
CA CYS A 55 0.39 -8.28 4.73
C CYS A 55 -0.18 -6.86 4.63
N ASN A 56 -1.49 -6.72 4.42
CA ASN A 56 -2.15 -5.45 4.15
C ASN A 56 -3.29 -5.12 5.13
N SER A 57 -3.72 -6.07 5.96
CA SER A 57 -4.86 -5.89 6.88
C SER A 57 -4.61 -4.88 8.00
N GLY A 58 -3.34 -4.58 8.31
CA GLY A 58 -2.96 -3.57 9.31
C GLY A 58 -2.74 -2.16 8.76
N LEU A 59 -2.75 -1.94 7.44
CA LEU A 59 -2.22 -0.71 6.83
C LEU A 59 -3.09 0.52 7.01
N GLN A 60 -4.38 0.38 7.36
CA GLN A 60 -5.27 1.54 7.49
C GLN A 60 -4.73 2.57 8.49
N LYS A 61 -4.15 2.12 9.60
CA LYS A 61 -3.57 3.01 10.61
C LYS A 61 -2.42 3.87 10.07
N LEU A 62 -1.67 3.36 9.08
CA LEU A 62 -0.62 4.10 8.40
C LEU A 62 -1.20 5.15 7.45
N ALA A 63 -2.31 4.82 6.77
CA ALA A 63 -3.03 5.77 5.94
C ALA A 63 -3.62 6.91 6.78
N ASP A 64 -4.26 6.59 7.90
CA ASP A 64 -4.81 7.57 8.83
C ASP A 64 -3.73 8.53 9.35
N ALA A 65 -2.55 7.99 9.72
CA ALA A 65 -1.41 8.80 10.14
C ALA A 65 -0.87 9.69 9.02
N ALA A 66 -0.81 9.18 7.78
CA ALA A 66 -0.37 9.96 6.62
C ALA A 66 -1.33 11.12 6.31
N ILE A 67 -2.64 10.88 6.38
CA ILE A 67 -3.68 11.90 6.18
C ILE A 67 -3.50 13.02 7.21
N ALA A 68 -3.44 12.67 8.49
CA ALA A 68 -3.27 13.65 9.56
C ALA A 68 -1.99 14.50 9.38
N ALA A 69 -0.86 13.86 9.03
CA ALA A 69 0.40 14.56 8.81
C ALA A 69 0.37 15.51 7.60
N ILE A 70 -0.29 15.12 6.50
CA ILE A 70 -0.47 15.96 5.31
C ILE A 70 -1.30 17.20 5.65
N GLU A 71 -2.41 17.02 6.36
CA GLU A 71 -3.31 18.09 6.76
C GLU A 71 -2.65 19.05 7.76
N GLU A 72 -1.93 18.53 8.75
CA GLU A 72 -1.13 19.33 9.69
C GLU A 72 -0.07 20.17 8.98
N ALA A 73 0.55 19.61 7.93
CA ALA A 73 1.51 20.32 7.08
C ALA A 73 0.86 21.33 6.10
N GLY A 74 -0.47 21.47 6.11
CA GLY A 74 -1.22 22.41 5.28
C GLY A 74 -1.47 21.94 3.85
N GLY A 75 -1.38 20.64 3.57
CA GLY A 75 -1.81 20.04 2.31
C GLY A 75 -3.23 19.48 2.37
N ASN A 76 -3.79 19.14 1.22
CA ASN A 76 -5.07 18.42 1.11
C ASN A 76 -4.80 16.94 0.84
N ALA A 77 -5.21 16.05 1.74
CA ALA A 77 -5.08 14.61 1.53
C ALA A 77 -6.23 14.09 0.63
N GLN A 78 -5.87 13.29 -0.38
CA GLN A 78 -6.82 12.64 -1.29
C GLN A 78 -6.55 11.12 -1.33
N VAL A 79 -7.39 10.36 -0.64
CA VAL A 79 -7.19 8.91 -0.47
C VAL A 79 -7.80 8.14 -1.63
N PHE A 80 -7.08 7.15 -2.15
CA PHE A 80 -7.59 6.16 -3.11
C PHE A 80 -7.00 4.78 -2.83
N GLY A 81 -7.69 3.72 -3.25
CA GLY A 81 -7.27 2.34 -2.99
C GLY A 81 -6.41 1.77 -4.12
N THR A 82 -5.42 0.95 -3.76
CA THR A 82 -4.67 0.11 -4.71
C THR A 82 -4.91 -1.37 -4.43
N PRO A 83 -5.06 -2.24 -5.44
CA PRO A 83 -5.29 -3.66 -5.22
C PRO A 83 -4.07 -4.35 -4.61
N THR A 84 -4.26 -5.54 -4.05
CA THR A 84 -3.17 -6.40 -3.57
C THR A 84 -3.53 -7.86 -3.84
N ILE A 85 -2.52 -8.74 -3.91
CA ILE A 85 -2.68 -10.18 -4.03
C ILE A 85 -1.73 -10.83 -3.03
N SER A 86 -2.21 -11.87 -2.35
CA SER A 86 -1.42 -12.62 -1.37
C SER A 86 -0.68 -13.76 -2.06
N ASP A 87 0.63 -13.60 -2.25
CA ASP A 87 1.46 -14.69 -2.79
C ASP A 87 1.40 -15.92 -1.87
N GLY A 88 1.43 -15.72 -0.54
CA GLY A 88 1.34 -16.81 0.42
C GLY A 88 0.03 -17.61 0.34
N MET A 89 -1.11 -16.96 0.09
CA MET A 89 -2.41 -17.65 0.01
C MET A 89 -2.72 -18.18 -1.39
N SER A 90 -2.19 -17.57 -2.45
CA SER A 90 -2.42 -18.04 -3.83
C SER A 90 -1.48 -19.17 -4.24
N MET A 91 -0.43 -19.43 -3.47
CA MET A 91 0.58 -20.45 -3.77
C MET A 91 -0.03 -21.83 -3.96
N GLY A 92 0.40 -22.53 -5.02
CA GLY A 92 -0.13 -23.86 -5.37
C GLY A 92 -1.49 -23.85 -6.06
N THR A 93 -2.06 -22.68 -6.40
CA THR A 93 -3.37 -22.56 -7.06
C THR A 93 -3.29 -21.79 -8.38
N GLU A 94 -4.35 -21.85 -9.17
CA GLU A 94 -4.54 -21.02 -10.38
C GLU A 94 -4.48 -19.52 -10.09
N GLY A 95 -4.79 -19.10 -8.86
CA GLY A 95 -4.68 -17.71 -8.42
C GLY A 95 -3.25 -17.15 -8.53
N MET A 96 -2.22 -18.00 -8.44
CA MET A 96 -0.82 -17.56 -8.56
C MET A 96 -0.51 -16.93 -9.93
N LYS A 97 -1.29 -17.24 -10.97
CA LYS A 97 -1.19 -16.59 -12.30
C LYS A 97 -1.49 -15.09 -12.25
N TYR A 98 -2.18 -14.63 -11.21
CA TYR A 98 -2.52 -13.23 -10.99
C TYR A 98 -1.55 -12.49 -10.04
N SER A 99 -0.55 -13.17 -9.48
CA SER A 99 0.44 -12.53 -8.60
C SER A 99 1.23 -11.47 -9.36
N LEU A 100 2.03 -11.86 -10.37
CA LEU A 100 2.96 -10.92 -11.01
C LEU A 100 2.24 -9.76 -11.73
N VAL A 101 1.11 -10.02 -12.39
CA VAL A 101 0.34 -8.97 -13.07
C VAL A 101 -0.20 -7.92 -12.12
N SER A 102 -0.40 -8.26 -10.83
CA SER A 102 -0.83 -7.27 -9.83
C SER A 102 0.17 -6.11 -9.69
N ARG A 103 1.47 -6.33 -9.95
CA ARG A 103 2.48 -5.26 -10.00
C ARG A 103 2.11 -4.17 -11.00
N GLU A 104 1.72 -4.56 -12.21
CA GLU A 104 1.32 -3.63 -13.27
C GLU A 104 0.04 -2.90 -12.91
N VAL A 105 -0.97 -3.64 -12.42
CA VAL A 105 -2.26 -3.07 -12.04
C VAL A 105 -2.10 -2.02 -10.93
N ILE A 106 -1.22 -2.28 -9.95
CA ILE A 106 -0.91 -1.31 -8.88
C ILE A 106 -0.22 -0.07 -9.45
N SER A 107 0.77 -0.26 -10.33
CA SER A 107 1.47 0.84 -11.00
C SER A 107 0.51 1.72 -11.79
N ASP A 108 -0.32 1.10 -12.63
CA ASP A 108 -1.29 1.78 -13.49
C ASP A 108 -2.37 2.49 -12.65
N CYS A 109 -2.80 1.89 -11.53
CA CYS A 109 -3.74 2.51 -10.60
C CYS A 109 -3.20 3.81 -10.01
N ILE A 110 -1.96 3.78 -9.49
CA ILE A 110 -1.31 4.96 -8.92
C ILE A 110 -1.10 6.04 -9.97
N GLU A 111 -0.55 5.68 -11.13
CA GLU A 111 -0.34 6.62 -12.24
C GLU A 111 -1.66 7.25 -12.69
N THR A 112 -2.72 6.45 -12.85
CA THR A 112 -4.05 6.92 -13.27
C THR A 112 -4.62 7.93 -12.29
N CYS A 113 -4.59 7.64 -10.99
CA CYS A 113 -5.13 8.55 -9.97
C CYS A 113 -4.33 9.84 -9.88
N VAL A 114 -3.00 9.76 -9.85
CA VAL A 114 -2.12 10.93 -9.69
C VAL A 114 -2.18 11.85 -10.93
N GLN A 115 -2.11 11.29 -12.14
CA GLN A 115 -2.19 12.07 -13.37
C GLN A 115 -3.61 12.58 -13.60
N GLY A 116 -4.62 11.72 -13.43
CA GLY A 116 -6.02 12.04 -13.69
C GLY A 116 -6.59 13.12 -12.77
N GLN A 117 -6.15 13.17 -11.51
CA GLN A 117 -6.60 14.17 -10.54
C GLN A 117 -5.63 15.34 -10.35
N TRP A 118 -4.60 15.47 -11.20
CA TRP A 118 -3.62 16.55 -11.11
C TRP A 118 -2.98 16.69 -9.72
N MET A 119 -2.73 15.57 -9.04
CA MET A 119 -2.12 15.60 -7.71
C MET A 119 -0.70 16.17 -7.79
N ASP A 120 -0.30 16.94 -6.79
CA ASP A 120 1.00 17.59 -6.69
C ASP A 120 2.07 16.67 -6.10
N GLY A 121 1.66 15.64 -5.36
CA GLY A 121 2.53 14.61 -4.80
C GLY A 121 1.73 13.35 -4.43
N VAL A 122 2.43 12.27 -4.09
CA VAL A 122 1.78 11.01 -3.70
C VAL A 122 2.54 10.27 -2.59
N LEU A 123 1.81 9.80 -1.59
CA LEU A 123 2.30 8.85 -0.60
C LEU A 123 1.69 7.48 -0.90
N VAL A 124 2.52 6.48 -1.07
CA VAL A 124 2.11 5.10 -1.39
C VAL A 124 2.34 4.20 -0.20
N ILE A 125 1.32 3.44 0.20
CA ILE A 125 1.37 2.51 1.32
C ILE A 125 1.12 1.10 0.79
N GLY A 126 2.07 0.19 1.02
CA GLY A 126 1.92 -1.20 0.64
C GLY A 126 2.80 -2.11 1.50
N GLY A 127 2.48 -3.41 1.49
CA GLY A 127 3.14 -4.39 2.34
C GLY A 127 3.47 -5.68 1.62
N CYS A 128 2.52 -6.25 0.87
CA CYS A 128 2.75 -7.52 0.19
C CYS A 128 3.71 -7.40 -1.00
N ASP A 129 4.29 -8.53 -1.36
CA ASP A 129 5.35 -8.75 -2.34
C ASP A 129 5.31 -7.79 -3.56
N LYS A 130 4.22 -7.81 -4.33
CA LYS A 130 4.10 -7.02 -5.57
C LYS A 130 3.70 -5.56 -5.35
N ASN A 131 3.33 -5.16 -4.13
CA ASN A 131 2.95 -3.79 -3.81
C ASN A 131 4.13 -2.82 -3.91
N MET A 132 5.32 -3.24 -3.47
CA MET A 132 6.51 -2.39 -3.45
C MET A 132 6.98 -2.03 -4.87
N PRO A 133 7.30 -2.99 -5.75
CA PRO A 133 7.70 -2.65 -7.10
C PRO A 133 6.57 -1.98 -7.89
N GLY A 134 5.30 -2.40 -7.71
CA GLY A 134 4.16 -1.76 -8.39
C GLY A 134 4.00 -0.29 -7.97
N GLY A 135 4.13 0.00 -6.68
CA GLY A 135 4.08 1.36 -6.17
C GLY A 135 5.26 2.22 -6.63
N LEU A 136 6.48 1.69 -6.58
CA LEU A 136 7.67 2.40 -7.08
C LEU A 136 7.57 2.71 -8.57
N MET A 137 7.09 1.76 -9.38
CA MET A 137 6.83 1.99 -10.81
C MET A 137 5.80 3.11 -11.02
N GLY A 138 4.68 3.08 -10.31
CA GLY A 138 3.65 4.11 -10.37
C GLY A 138 4.17 5.50 -9.97
N MET A 139 4.97 5.58 -8.91
CA MET A 139 5.61 6.83 -8.46
C MET A 139 6.57 7.39 -9.52
N LEU A 140 7.42 6.54 -10.10
CA LEU A 140 8.38 6.94 -11.12
C LEU A 140 7.70 7.41 -12.42
N ARG A 141 6.63 6.72 -12.85
CA ARG A 141 5.83 7.12 -14.02
C ARG A 141 5.05 8.42 -13.77
N ALA A 142 4.50 8.59 -12.58
CA ALA A 142 3.81 9.83 -12.20
C ALA A 142 4.75 11.05 -12.16
N ASN A 143 6.00 10.83 -11.76
CA ASN A 143 7.06 11.83 -11.69
C ASN A 143 6.65 13.09 -10.91
N VAL A 144 6.02 12.87 -9.76
CA VAL A 144 5.70 13.89 -8.75
C VAL A 144 6.50 13.59 -7.48
N PRO A 145 6.71 14.57 -6.58
CA PRO A 145 7.22 14.29 -5.23
C PRO A 145 6.47 13.12 -4.58
N ALA A 146 7.20 12.08 -4.18
CA ALA A 146 6.59 10.86 -3.73
C ALA A 146 7.36 10.17 -2.59
N ILE A 147 6.61 9.51 -1.71
CA ILE A 147 7.13 8.70 -0.59
C ILE A 147 6.47 7.33 -0.63
N TYR A 148 7.27 6.27 -0.45
CA TYR A 148 6.75 4.93 -0.21
C TYR A 148 6.86 4.60 1.28
N VAL A 149 5.76 4.14 1.89
CA VAL A 149 5.69 3.68 3.27
C VAL A 149 5.47 2.17 3.27
N TYR A 150 6.50 1.43 3.67
CA TYR A 150 6.40 -0.02 3.85
C TYR A 150 5.53 -0.36 5.06
N GLY A 151 4.62 -1.30 4.88
CA GLY A 151 3.67 -1.77 5.88
C GLY A 151 4.28 -2.45 7.10
N GLY A 152 5.51 -2.95 6.96
CA GLY A 152 6.23 -3.62 8.03
C GLY A 152 6.12 -5.15 7.99
N THR A 153 7.14 -5.78 8.55
CA THR A 153 7.25 -7.23 8.62
C THR A 153 6.47 -7.81 9.79
N ILE A 154 5.95 -9.03 9.62
CA ILE A 154 5.26 -9.78 10.67
C ILE A 154 6.25 -10.27 11.73
N LEU A 155 5.81 -10.34 12.99
CA LEU A 155 6.55 -11.05 14.03
C LEU A 155 6.55 -12.56 13.78
N PRO A 156 7.59 -13.30 14.21
CA PRO A 156 7.59 -14.75 14.11
C PRO A 156 6.48 -15.38 14.96
N GLY A 157 5.92 -16.48 14.46
CA GLY A 157 5.11 -17.37 15.25
C GLY A 157 5.97 -18.20 16.21
N HIS A 158 5.36 -18.89 17.18
CA HIS A 158 6.10 -19.77 18.08
C HIS A 158 5.32 -21.05 18.42
N TYR A 159 6.01 -22.19 18.37
CA TYR A 159 5.50 -23.47 18.82
C TYR A 159 6.62 -24.40 19.28
N LYS A 160 6.44 -25.09 20.43
CA LYS A 160 7.42 -26.04 21.01
C LYS A 160 8.87 -25.51 21.09
N GLY A 161 9.02 -24.22 21.42
CA GLY A 161 10.33 -23.58 21.56
C GLY A 161 11.02 -23.25 20.24
N GLN A 162 10.32 -23.35 19.11
CA GLN A 162 10.80 -22.98 17.78
C GLN A 162 10.04 -21.77 17.25
N ASP A 163 10.76 -20.93 16.51
CA ASP A 163 10.19 -19.82 15.76
C ASP A 163 9.58 -20.36 14.47
N LEU A 164 8.40 -19.84 14.13
CA LEU A 164 7.64 -20.25 12.95
C LEU A 164 7.48 -19.09 11.98
N ASN A 165 7.45 -19.43 10.69
CA ASN A 165 7.04 -18.54 9.62
C ASN A 165 6.25 -19.32 8.57
N ILE A 166 5.88 -18.69 7.46
CA ILE A 166 5.09 -19.34 6.41
C ILE A 166 5.81 -20.56 5.78
N VAL A 167 7.14 -20.57 5.72
CA VAL A 167 7.92 -21.72 5.24
C VAL A 167 7.83 -22.89 6.19
N SER A 168 7.78 -22.65 7.51
CA SER A 168 7.53 -23.72 8.49
C SER A 168 6.23 -24.48 8.20
N VAL A 169 5.20 -23.80 7.68
CA VAL A 169 3.94 -24.45 7.28
C VAL A 169 4.13 -25.29 6.01
N PHE A 170 4.85 -24.77 5.01
CA PHE A 170 5.15 -25.53 3.78
C PHE A 170 5.98 -26.78 4.07
N GLU A 171 6.97 -26.69 4.97
CA GLU A 171 7.78 -27.84 5.41
C GLU A 171 6.95 -28.85 6.21
N ALA A 172 6.07 -28.37 7.11
CA ALA A 172 5.18 -29.22 7.89
C ALA A 172 4.28 -30.11 7.02
N VAL A 173 3.79 -29.59 5.88
CA VAL A 173 3.03 -30.39 4.90
C VAL A 173 3.87 -31.58 4.39
N GLY A 174 5.14 -31.35 4.07
CA GLY A 174 6.06 -32.41 3.60
C GLY A 174 6.40 -33.43 4.69
N GLU A 175 6.64 -32.97 5.91
CA GLU A 175 6.93 -33.84 7.05
C GLU A 175 5.74 -34.71 7.45
N ASN A 176 4.52 -34.14 7.46
CA ASN A 176 3.30 -34.89 7.74
C ASN A 176 3.01 -35.93 6.64
N ALA A 177 3.11 -35.54 5.36
CA ALA A 177 2.93 -36.47 4.24
C ALA A 177 3.93 -37.63 4.24
N ALA A 178 5.15 -37.41 4.76
CA ALA A 178 6.17 -38.45 4.92
C ALA A 178 6.04 -39.28 6.22
N GLY A 179 4.99 -39.05 7.03
CA GLY A 179 4.75 -39.76 8.28
C GLY A 179 5.70 -39.37 9.42
N ARG A 180 6.39 -38.23 9.31
CA ARG A 180 7.36 -37.72 10.31
C ARG A 180 6.77 -36.68 11.28
N MET A 181 5.54 -36.24 11.05
CA MET A 181 4.83 -35.26 11.87
C MET A 181 3.37 -35.68 12.08
N SER A 182 2.84 -35.52 13.30
CA SER A 182 1.43 -35.79 13.59
C SER A 182 0.51 -34.69 13.03
N ASP A 183 -0.75 -35.05 12.76
CA ASP A 183 -1.76 -34.08 12.32
C ASP A 183 -1.99 -32.98 13.37
N GLU A 184 -1.84 -33.31 14.66
CA GLU A 184 -1.91 -32.34 15.75
C GLU A 184 -0.80 -31.31 15.66
N ASP A 185 0.45 -31.74 15.46
CA ASP A 185 1.58 -30.83 15.34
C ASP A 185 1.48 -29.96 14.08
N MET A 186 1.04 -30.55 12.96
CA MET A 186 0.78 -29.81 11.72
C MET A 186 -0.25 -28.69 11.94
N LEU A 187 -1.39 -29.01 12.58
CA LEU A 187 -2.43 -28.03 12.87
C LEU A 187 -1.95 -26.93 13.83
N GLN A 188 -1.09 -27.25 14.80
CA GLN A 188 -0.53 -26.24 15.70
C GLN A 188 0.44 -25.31 14.97
N ILE A 189 1.26 -25.84 14.05
CA ILE A 189 2.14 -25.01 13.20
C ILE A 189 1.30 -24.08 12.32
N GLU A 190 0.27 -24.60 11.64
CA GLU A 190 -0.66 -23.83 10.80
C GLU A 190 -1.25 -22.63 11.55
N ARG A 191 -1.77 -22.86 12.77
CA ARG A 191 -2.45 -21.81 13.56
C ARG A 191 -1.53 -20.76 14.17
N ARG A 192 -0.23 -21.05 14.27
CA ARG A 192 0.73 -20.23 15.03
C ARG A 192 1.76 -19.53 14.17
N ALA A 193 1.97 -19.97 12.93
CA ALA A 193 3.03 -19.46 12.05
C ALA A 193 2.86 -17.99 11.61
N VAL A 194 1.62 -17.51 11.51
CA VAL A 194 1.28 -16.15 11.08
C VAL A 194 0.51 -15.46 12.20
N PRO A 195 1.20 -14.87 13.20
CA PRO A 195 0.56 -14.42 14.46
C PRO A 195 -0.23 -13.12 14.35
N GLY A 196 -0.17 -12.40 13.22
CA GLY A 196 -0.87 -11.12 13.06
C GLY A 196 -0.62 -10.45 11.70
N PRO A 197 -0.97 -9.16 11.57
CA PRO A 197 -0.69 -8.38 10.38
C PRO A 197 0.81 -8.16 10.15
N GLY A 198 1.22 -8.12 8.88
CA GLY A 198 2.59 -7.87 8.45
C GLY A 198 3.01 -8.77 7.29
N SER A 199 4.04 -8.34 6.56
CA SER A 199 4.60 -9.11 5.45
C SER A 199 5.50 -10.25 5.93
N CYS A 200 5.71 -11.27 5.10
CA CYS A 200 6.50 -12.46 5.45
C CYS A 200 7.86 -12.09 6.08
N GLY A 201 8.17 -12.69 7.24
CA GLY A 201 9.30 -12.31 8.10
C GLY A 201 10.71 -12.55 7.54
N GLY A 202 10.87 -13.46 6.57
CA GLY A 202 12.18 -13.78 5.99
C GLY A 202 12.65 -12.75 4.95
N MET A 203 13.87 -12.94 4.43
CA MET A 203 14.40 -12.19 3.28
C MET A 203 13.80 -12.71 1.96
N TYR A 204 12.48 -12.64 1.86
CA TYR A 204 11.72 -12.84 0.63
C TYR A 204 11.55 -11.50 -0.08
N THR A 205 10.81 -11.47 -1.19
CA THR A 205 10.63 -10.26 -2.00
C THR A 205 10.08 -9.08 -1.22
N ALA A 206 9.25 -9.29 -0.19
CA ALA A 206 8.66 -8.18 0.54
C ALA A 206 9.66 -7.39 1.40
N ASN A 207 10.65 -8.08 1.99
CA ASN A 207 11.70 -7.46 2.81
C ASN A 207 12.98 -7.15 2.00
N THR A 208 13.10 -7.68 0.79
CA THR A 208 14.23 -7.44 -0.13
C THR A 208 14.03 -6.12 -0.85
#